data_AF-A0A1V4TCU5-F1
#
_entry.id   AF-A0A1V4TCU5-F1
#
_cell.length_a   1.000
_cell.length_b   1.000
_cell.length_c   1.000
_cell.angle_alpha   90.00
_cell.angle_beta   90.00
_cell.angle_gamma   90.00
#
_symmetry.space_group_name_H-M   'P 1'
#
loop_
_entity.id
_entity.type
_entity.pdbx_description
1 polymer ?
#
loop_
_entity_poly.entity_id
_entity_poly.type
_entity_poly.pdbx_seq_one_letter_code
_entity_poly.pdbx_strand_id
1 'polypeptide(L)'
;MAQFDGDREMTMYAPHTDKNLAYYWQTGVEPPGTMTVPVKGQYIDAEHNVMDMKGTLNIDKWVKSVKSSNPENYFITNTWYPDQWEFQFQDMVPEDLRHFTMAPIVSGGQTGYNASGSQYSEGGVNIRNPEGKFLGKGFAESVYYADAHANIFHLAGIPDTPEMRKLMEPQEASALLKLKALLYTAWPPHQRKIKKVLEQCLEQGLPVDFLD
;
A
#
# COMPACT_ATOMS: atom_id res chain seq x y z
N MET A 1 -0.79 -8.17 7.45
CA MET A 1 -1.12 -8.58 8.83
C MET A 1 -0.16 -9.68 9.28
N ALA A 2 0.31 -9.63 10.52
CA ALA A 2 1.26 -10.55 11.12
C ALA A 2 0.67 -11.08 12.43
N GLN A 3 0.72 -12.40 12.60
CA GLN A 3 0.35 -13.11 13.83
C GLN A 3 1.61 -13.79 14.37
N PHE A 4 1.97 -13.46 15.59
CA PHE A 4 3.16 -13.96 16.25
C PHE A 4 2.81 -14.98 17.32
N ASP A 5 3.78 -15.80 17.71
CA ASP A 5 3.65 -16.67 18.87
C ASP A 5 3.29 -15.87 20.13
N GLY A 6 2.44 -16.43 20.98
CA GLY A 6 2.00 -15.81 22.24
C GLY A 6 0.82 -14.84 22.09
N ASP A 7 -0.10 -15.10 21.16
CA ASP A 7 -1.34 -14.34 20.94
C ASP A 7 -1.12 -12.84 20.68
N ARG A 8 -0.06 -12.52 19.93
CA ARG A 8 0.32 -11.15 19.55
C ARG A 8 0.06 -10.93 18.07
N GLU A 9 -0.43 -9.75 17.70
CA GLU A 9 -0.73 -9.40 16.32
C GLU A 9 -0.18 -8.04 15.92
N MET A 10 0.05 -7.85 14.63
CA MET A 10 0.47 -6.57 14.07
C MET A 10 -0.11 -6.36 12.68
N THR A 11 -0.60 -5.16 12.41
CA THR A 11 -1.00 -4.73 11.07
C THR A 11 -0.24 -3.47 10.70
N MET A 12 0.36 -3.44 9.51
CA MET A 12 1.20 -2.34 9.04
C MET A 12 0.85 -2.01 7.60
N TYR A 13 0.96 -0.73 7.26
CA TYR A 13 0.83 -0.25 5.89
C TYR A 13 1.92 0.79 5.57
N ALA A 14 2.33 0.82 4.30
CA ALA A 14 3.14 1.89 3.72
C ALA A 14 2.25 2.69 2.75
N PRO A 15 1.97 3.98 3.01
CA PRO A 15 1.17 4.77 2.08
C PRO A 15 1.90 4.99 0.76
N HIS A 16 1.14 5.03 -0.34
CA HIS A 16 1.69 5.50 -1.61
C HIS A 16 2.03 6.98 -1.52
N THR A 17 3.22 7.33 -1.98
CA THR A 17 3.69 8.72 -2.02
C THR A 17 4.47 8.95 -3.31
N ASP A 18 4.56 10.20 -3.74
CA ASP A 18 5.32 10.59 -4.94
C ASP A 18 6.79 10.15 -4.86
N LYS A 19 7.34 10.05 -3.64
CA LYS A 19 8.73 9.60 -3.40
C LYS A 19 8.97 8.15 -3.81
N ASN A 20 7.93 7.33 -3.84
CA ASN A 20 8.03 5.89 -4.11
C ASN A 20 7.65 5.54 -5.56
N LEU A 21 7.32 6.53 -6.40
CA LEU A 21 6.85 6.31 -7.78
C LEU A 21 7.83 5.49 -8.62
N ALA A 22 9.14 5.60 -8.35
CA ALA A 22 10.18 4.85 -9.05
C ALA A 22 10.09 3.32 -8.87
N TYR A 23 9.35 2.83 -7.87
CA TYR A 23 9.17 1.39 -7.61
C TYR A 23 7.88 0.83 -8.20
N TYR A 24 6.95 1.68 -8.65
CA TYR A 24 5.71 1.25 -9.27
C TYR A 24 5.84 1.16 -10.78
N TRP A 25 5.00 0.30 -11.38
CA TRP A 25 4.90 0.04 -12.81
C TRP A 25 6.21 -0.43 -13.46
N GLN A 26 7.11 -1.01 -12.66
CA GLN A 26 8.40 -1.50 -13.11
C GLN A 26 8.23 -2.87 -13.78
N THR A 27 8.51 -2.94 -15.09
CA THR A 27 8.41 -4.16 -15.90
C THR A 27 9.74 -4.57 -16.56
N GLY A 28 10.80 -3.79 -16.29
CA GLY A 28 12.14 -3.97 -16.85
C GLY A 28 12.76 -5.35 -16.58
N VAL A 29 13.85 -5.65 -17.28
CA VAL A 29 14.55 -6.94 -17.15
C VAL A 29 15.09 -7.12 -15.74
N GLU A 30 15.69 -6.07 -15.18
CA GLU A 30 16.21 -6.05 -13.81
C GLU A 30 15.12 -5.66 -12.81
N PRO A 31 15.17 -6.18 -11.57
CA PRO A 31 14.30 -5.74 -10.50
C PRO A 31 14.61 -4.29 -10.08
N PRO A 32 13.66 -3.60 -9.42
CA PRO A 32 13.93 -2.32 -8.79
C PRO A 32 15.06 -2.42 -7.75
N GLY A 33 15.65 -1.27 -7.41
CA GLY A 33 16.59 -1.18 -6.29
C GLY A 33 15.92 -1.42 -4.93
N THR A 34 16.68 -1.24 -3.85
CA THR A 34 16.14 -1.33 -2.48
C THR A 34 15.15 -0.19 -2.25
N MET A 35 13.97 -0.52 -1.74
CA MET A 35 12.93 0.42 -1.31
C MET A 35 12.92 0.52 0.20
N THR A 36 13.06 1.73 0.74
CA THR A 36 12.97 2.02 2.18
C THR A 36 11.87 3.03 2.42
N VAL A 37 10.83 2.65 3.17
CA VAL A 37 9.65 3.49 3.38
C VAL A 37 9.22 3.53 4.84
N PRO A 38 8.66 4.67 5.31
CA PRO A 38 8.02 4.71 6.61
C PRO A 38 6.73 3.88 6.58
N VAL A 39 6.46 3.18 7.67
CA VAL A 39 5.22 2.43 7.88
C VAL A 39 4.49 2.89 9.13
N LYS A 40 3.18 2.76 9.11
CA LYS A 40 2.29 3.01 10.24
C LYS A 40 1.38 1.81 10.45
N GLY A 41 0.90 1.62 11.67
CA GLY A 41 0.04 0.49 11.96
C GLY A 41 -0.28 0.34 13.43
N GLN A 42 -0.70 -0.86 13.80
CA GLN A 42 -1.10 -1.20 15.16
C GLN A 42 -0.48 -2.52 15.58
N TYR A 43 -0.12 -2.60 16.86
CA TYR A 43 0.28 -3.81 17.56
C TYR A 43 -0.78 -4.16 18.60
N ILE A 44 -1.08 -5.45 18.74
CA ILE A 44 -2.01 -6.02 19.71
C ILE A 44 -1.22 -7.02 20.56
N ASP A 45 -1.17 -6.82 21.87
CA ASP A 45 -0.50 -7.74 22.79
C ASP A 45 -1.39 -8.92 23.23
N ALA A 46 -0.82 -9.83 24.01
CA ALA A 46 -1.49 -11.03 24.51
C ALA A 46 -2.68 -10.72 25.43
N GLU A 47 -2.70 -9.52 26.01
CA GLU A 47 -3.78 -9.00 26.85
C GLU A 47 -4.84 -8.22 26.05
N HIS A 48 -4.71 -8.17 24.72
CA HIS A 48 -5.55 -7.42 23.77
C HIS A 48 -5.46 -5.89 23.88
N ASN A 49 -4.38 -5.36 24.47
CA ASN A 49 -4.12 -3.93 24.41
C ASN A 49 -3.65 -3.56 23.00
N VAL A 50 -4.25 -2.49 22.46
CA VAL A 50 -3.93 -1.99 21.13
C VAL A 50 -3.04 -0.76 21.25
N MET A 51 -1.96 -0.74 20.50
CA MET A 51 -1.02 0.37 20.44
C MET A 51 -0.73 0.76 18.99
N ASP A 52 -0.86 2.05 18.69
CA ASP A 52 -0.40 2.60 17.42
C ASP A 52 1.12 2.62 17.35
N MET A 53 1.66 2.32 16.18
CA MET A 53 3.11 2.18 15.96
C MET A 53 3.54 2.75 14.62
N LYS A 54 4.80 3.21 14.59
CA LYS A 54 5.49 3.69 13.39
C LYS A 54 6.80 2.92 13.23
N GLY A 55 7.27 2.76 12.01
CA GLY A 55 8.53 2.07 11.75
C GLY A 55 9.04 2.29 10.34
N THR A 56 9.98 1.44 9.95
CA THR A 56 10.57 1.42 8.61
C THR A 56 10.38 0.04 8.00
N LEU A 57 10.05 0.01 6.72
CA LEU A 57 10.01 -1.18 5.89
C LEU A 57 11.11 -1.08 4.83
N ASN A 58 11.94 -2.11 4.73
CA ASN A 58 12.91 -2.31 3.67
C ASN A 58 12.48 -3.46 2.76
N ILE A 59 12.63 -3.27 1.45
CA ILE A 59 12.36 -4.26 0.42
C ILE A 59 13.55 -4.28 -0.54
N ASP A 60 14.30 -5.38 -0.56
CA ASP A 60 15.40 -5.63 -1.50
C ASP A 60 15.18 -6.89 -2.35
N LYS A 61 14.17 -7.71 -2.01
CA LYS A 61 13.76 -8.89 -2.78
C LYS A 61 12.49 -8.59 -3.57
N TRP A 62 12.55 -8.93 -4.84
CA TRP A 62 11.49 -8.70 -5.81
C TRP A 62 11.20 -9.96 -6.60
N VAL A 63 9.94 -10.12 -6.98
CA VAL A 63 9.46 -11.23 -7.82
C VAL A 63 8.66 -10.69 -8.98
N LYS A 64 8.87 -11.28 -10.17
CA LYS A 64 8.22 -10.85 -11.39
C LYS A 64 6.91 -11.61 -11.60
N SER A 65 5.83 -10.87 -11.81
CA SER A 65 4.51 -11.42 -12.14
C SER A 65 4.48 -11.92 -13.58
N VAL A 66 4.85 -13.19 -13.78
CA VAL A 66 4.94 -13.83 -15.11
C VAL A 66 3.81 -14.85 -15.36
N LYS A 67 2.79 -14.89 -14.50
CA LYS A 67 1.68 -15.86 -14.58
C LYS A 67 0.33 -15.18 -14.41
N SER A 68 -0.70 -15.81 -14.97
CA SER A 68 -2.11 -15.50 -14.74
C SER A 68 -2.91 -16.80 -14.81
N SER A 69 -3.86 -17.00 -13.90
CA SER A 69 -4.73 -18.19 -13.91
C SER A 69 -5.77 -18.14 -15.02
N ASN A 70 -6.05 -16.95 -15.58
CA ASN A 70 -6.92 -16.78 -16.73
C ASN A 70 -6.34 -15.66 -17.62
N PRO A 71 -5.35 -15.98 -18.46
CA PRO A 71 -4.64 -15.01 -19.29
C PRO A 71 -5.50 -14.41 -20.41
N GLU A 72 -6.66 -15.01 -20.72
CA GLU A 72 -7.59 -14.46 -21.70
C GLU A 72 -8.26 -13.18 -21.17
N ASN A 73 -8.59 -13.15 -19.88
CA ASN A 73 -9.25 -12.01 -19.23
C ASN A 73 -8.29 -11.13 -18.40
N TYR A 74 -7.20 -11.71 -17.90
CA TYR A 74 -6.25 -11.05 -17.02
C TYR A 74 -4.83 -11.21 -17.57
N PHE A 75 -4.40 -10.24 -18.35
CA PHE A 75 -3.11 -10.22 -19.02
C PHE A 75 -1.95 -10.21 -18.03
N ILE A 76 -0.89 -10.91 -18.41
CA ILE A 76 0.39 -10.94 -17.68
C ILE A 76 1.08 -9.59 -17.87
N THR A 77 1.25 -8.87 -16.77
CA THR A 77 1.83 -7.50 -16.75
C THR A 77 3.36 -7.48 -16.75
N ASN A 78 4.01 -8.59 -16.36
CA ASN A 78 5.46 -8.66 -16.15
C ASN A 78 5.97 -7.66 -15.11
N THR A 79 5.12 -7.22 -14.19
CA THR A 79 5.45 -6.27 -13.12
C THR A 79 6.29 -6.91 -12.02
N TRP A 80 7.23 -6.16 -11.46
CA TRP A 80 7.95 -6.51 -10.23
C TRP A 80 7.14 -6.17 -8.98
N TYR A 81 7.03 -7.14 -8.08
CA TYR A 81 6.41 -7.00 -6.77
C TYR A 81 7.39 -7.31 -5.65
N PRO A 82 7.20 -6.75 -4.44
CA PRO A 82 7.93 -7.19 -3.26
C PRO A 82 7.78 -8.69 -3.03
N ASP A 83 8.90 -9.35 -2.69
CA ASP A 83 8.97 -10.78 -2.36
C ASP A 83 9.54 -11.02 -0.96
N GLN A 84 9.92 -9.96 -0.24
CA GLN A 84 10.30 -10.01 1.16
C GLN A 84 10.12 -8.62 1.78
N TRP A 85 9.58 -8.58 2.99
CA TRP A 85 9.36 -7.33 3.74
C TRP A 85 10.16 -7.38 5.04
N GLU A 86 11.13 -6.50 5.20
CA GLU A 86 11.91 -6.38 6.41
C GLU A 86 11.45 -5.17 7.22
N PHE A 87 10.89 -5.42 8.40
CA PHE A 87 10.37 -4.40 9.29
C PHE A 87 11.34 -4.09 10.41
N GLN A 88 11.48 -2.80 10.72
CA GLN A 88 12.28 -2.29 11.82
C GLN A 88 11.48 -1.25 12.63
N PHE A 89 11.46 -1.43 13.95
CA PHE A 89 10.74 -0.61 14.91
C PHE A 89 11.67 -0.17 16.04
N GLN A 90 11.30 0.93 16.71
CA GLN A 90 11.98 1.39 17.91
C GLN A 90 11.40 0.72 19.16
N ASP A 91 11.33 1.42 20.29
CA ASP A 91 10.88 0.91 21.59
C ASP A 91 9.36 0.79 21.74
N MET A 92 8.59 1.09 20.69
CA MET A 92 7.13 0.94 20.63
C MET A 92 6.65 -0.51 20.61
N VAL A 93 7.51 -1.52 20.47
CA VAL A 93 7.11 -2.94 20.53
C VAL A 93 8.12 -3.73 21.36
N PRO A 94 7.75 -4.92 21.89
CA PRO A 94 8.67 -5.82 22.57
C PRO A 94 9.93 -6.07 21.74
N GLU A 95 11.07 -6.22 22.43
CA GLU A 95 12.40 -6.28 21.80
C GLU A 95 12.50 -7.38 20.74
N ASP A 96 11.87 -8.53 20.98
CA ASP A 96 11.86 -9.69 20.07
C ASP A 96 11.09 -9.44 18.77
N LEU A 97 10.27 -8.39 18.70
CA LEU A 97 9.47 -8.01 17.54
C LEU A 97 9.92 -6.69 16.89
N ARG A 98 11.01 -6.08 17.38
CA ARG A 98 11.53 -4.82 16.81
C ARG A 98 12.13 -4.98 15.42
N HIS A 99 12.58 -6.18 15.07
CA HIS A 99 13.15 -6.48 13.77
C HIS A 99 12.72 -7.88 13.32
N PHE A 100 12.02 -7.94 12.19
CA PHE A 100 11.65 -9.22 11.57
C PHE A 100 11.48 -9.10 10.06
N THR A 101 11.45 -10.25 9.40
CA THR A 101 11.17 -10.40 7.98
C THR A 101 9.88 -11.17 7.78
N MET A 102 9.13 -10.79 6.76
CA MET A 102 8.02 -11.56 6.20
C MET A 102 8.47 -12.09 4.83
N ALA A 103 8.44 -13.40 4.64
CA ALA A 103 8.82 -14.06 3.38
C ALA A 103 7.68 -14.96 2.88
N PRO A 104 7.32 -14.92 1.59
CA PRO A 104 6.27 -15.76 1.01
C PRO A 104 6.48 -17.26 1.25
N ILE A 105 5.38 -17.98 1.41
CA ILE A 105 5.40 -19.45 1.59
C ILE A 105 5.55 -20.22 0.27
N VAL A 106 5.43 -19.55 -0.86
CA VAL A 106 5.57 -20.11 -2.21
C VAL A 106 6.58 -19.29 -3.01
N SER A 107 7.21 -19.93 -3.99
CA SER A 107 8.08 -19.26 -4.96
C SER A 107 7.30 -18.75 -6.17
N GLY A 108 7.81 -17.68 -6.80
CA GLY A 108 7.27 -17.16 -8.06
C GLY A 108 6.15 -16.11 -7.92
N GLY A 109 5.98 -15.55 -6.73
CA GLY A 109 5.03 -14.48 -6.45
C GLY A 109 3.60 -14.98 -6.22
N GLN A 110 2.81 -14.16 -5.54
CA GLN A 110 1.43 -14.48 -5.16
C GLN A 110 0.47 -13.54 -5.87
N THR A 111 0.57 -13.48 -7.20
CA THR A 111 -0.19 -12.52 -8.01
C THR A 111 -1.66 -12.93 -8.15
N GLY A 112 -2.56 -11.99 -7.85
CA GLY A 112 -3.99 -12.08 -8.09
C GLY A 112 -4.52 -10.93 -8.94
N TYR A 113 -5.78 -11.04 -9.33
CA TYR A 113 -6.51 -9.98 -10.02
C TYR A 113 -7.89 -9.84 -9.38
N ASN A 114 -8.31 -8.60 -9.14
CA ASN A 114 -9.68 -8.35 -8.70
C ASN A 114 -10.63 -8.35 -9.90
N ALA A 115 -11.93 -8.32 -9.62
CA ALA A 115 -12.97 -8.34 -10.67
C ALA A 115 -12.92 -7.12 -11.60
N SER A 116 -12.32 -6.00 -11.18
CA SER A 116 -12.12 -4.83 -12.04
C SER A 116 -10.87 -4.91 -12.92
N GLY A 117 -10.05 -5.96 -12.80
CA GLY A 117 -8.82 -6.16 -13.58
C GLY A 117 -7.55 -5.60 -12.95
N SER A 118 -7.63 -5.02 -11.75
CA SER A 118 -6.46 -4.58 -11.00
C SER A 118 -5.67 -5.78 -10.52
N GLN A 119 -4.39 -5.83 -10.88
CA GLN A 119 -3.46 -6.84 -10.41
C GLN A 119 -2.88 -6.42 -9.06
N TYR A 120 -2.69 -7.41 -8.18
CA TYR A 120 -2.06 -7.26 -6.88
C TYR A 120 -1.17 -8.48 -6.60
N SER A 121 -0.25 -8.37 -5.64
CA SER A 121 0.45 -9.53 -5.08
C SER A 121 0.04 -9.68 -3.63
N GLU A 122 -0.58 -10.80 -3.29
CA GLU A 122 -1.15 -11.02 -1.97
C GLU A 122 -1.05 -12.50 -1.59
N GLY A 123 -0.53 -12.78 -0.40
CA GLY A 123 -0.58 -14.14 0.09
C GLY A 123 0.14 -14.39 1.41
N GLY A 124 0.21 -15.68 1.75
CA GLY A 124 0.75 -16.15 3.01
C GLY A 124 2.25 -15.93 3.12
N VAL A 125 2.69 -15.58 4.33
CA VAL A 125 4.11 -15.41 4.66
C VAL A 125 4.48 -16.13 5.95
N ASN A 126 5.75 -16.51 6.06
CA ASN A 126 6.38 -16.87 7.32
C ASN A 126 7.11 -15.65 7.89
N ILE A 127 7.08 -15.52 9.21
CA ILE A 127 7.73 -14.42 9.93
C ILE A 127 8.96 -14.97 10.66
N ARG A 128 10.10 -14.32 10.46
CA ARG A 128 11.36 -14.70 11.11
C ARG A 128 12.13 -13.50 11.62
N ASN A 129 12.83 -13.68 12.72
CA ASN A 129 13.78 -12.70 13.23
C ASN A 129 15.10 -12.72 12.41
N PRO A 130 16.06 -11.82 12.68
CA PRO A 130 17.34 -11.77 11.96
C PRO A 130 18.18 -13.04 12.09
N GLU A 131 18.06 -13.77 13.20
CA GLU A 131 18.72 -15.07 13.41
C GLU A 131 18.02 -16.24 12.69
N GLY A 132 16.92 -15.97 11.99
CA GLY A 132 16.13 -16.98 11.26
C GLY A 132 15.17 -17.79 12.14
N LYS A 133 15.03 -17.46 13.43
CA LYS A 133 14.02 -18.07 14.31
C LYS A 133 12.63 -17.74 13.80
N PHE A 134 11.77 -18.75 13.73
CA PHE A 134 10.36 -18.56 13.41
C PHE A 134 9.66 -17.78 14.52
N LEU A 135 8.92 -16.74 14.14
CA LEU A 135 8.15 -15.91 15.06
C LEU A 135 6.64 -16.03 14.85
N GLY A 136 6.20 -16.52 13.68
CA GLY A 136 4.78 -16.60 13.35
C GLY A 136 4.48 -16.62 11.86
N LYS A 137 3.23 -16.33 11.50
CA LYS A 137 2.72 -16.33 10.12
C LYS A 137 1.91 -15.07 9.85
N GLY A 138 1.64 -14.80 8.58
CA GLY A 138 0.80 -13.68 8.24
C GLY A 138 0.40 -13.64 6.79
N PHE A 139 -0.04 -12.46 6.39
CA PHE A 139 -0.39 -12.11 5.02
C PHE A 139 0.28 -10.79 4.66
N ALA A 140 0.89 -10.74 3.47
CA ALA A 140 1.42 -9.52 2.90
C ALA A 140 0.67 -9.22 1.60
N GLU A 141 0.33 -7.95 1.40
CA GLU A 141 -0.36 -7.45 0.22
C GLU A 141 0.45 -6.30 -0.38
N SER A 142 0.54 -6.27 -1.71
CA SER A 142 1.18 -5.22 -2.49
C SER A 142 0.27 -4.86 -3.65
N VAL A 143 -0.33 -3.67 -3.57
CA VAL A 143 -1.26 -3.12 -4.55
C VAL A 143 -0.62 -2.02 -5.38
N TYR A 144 -1.18 -1.74 -6.55
CA TYR A 144 -0.80 -0.60 -7.41
C TYR A 144 0.60 -0.65 -8.02
N TYR A 145 1.34 -1.75 -7.85
CA TYR A 145 2.63 -1.95 -8.54
C TYR A 145 2.47 -2.18 -10.04
N ALA A 146 1.35 -2.73 -10.50
CA ALA A 146 1.11 -2.95 -11.92
C ALA A 146 0.28 -1.85 -12.57
N ASP A 147 0.62 -1.53 -13.81
CA ASP A 147 -0.29 -0.81 -14.69
C ASP A 147 -1.42 -1.77 -15.10
N ALA A 148 -2.59 -1.58 -14.50
CA ALA A 148 -3.76 -2.42 -14.72
C ALA A 148 -4.68 -1.94 -15.86
N HIS A 149 -4.39 -0.79 -16.49
CA HIS A 149 -5.33 -0.16 -17.44
C HIS A 149 -5.72 -1.09 -18.60
N ALA A 150 -4.76 -1.84 -19.14
CA ALA A 150 -5.03 -2.79 -20.22
C ALA A 150 -6.08 -3.84 -19.83
N ASN A 151 -5.99 -4.40 -18.60
CA ASN A 151 -6.97 -5.35 -18.09
C ASN A 151 -8.31 -4.68 -17.82
N ILE A 152 -8.30 -3.49 -17.20
CA ILE A 152 -9.52 -2.74 -16.89
C ILE A 152 -10.31 -2.45 -18.17
N PHE A 153 -9.65 -1.95 -19.21
CA PHE A 153 -10.30 -1.67 -20.49
C PHE A 153 -10.78 -2.93 -21.19
N HIS A 154 -9.96 -3.98 -21.21
CA HIS A 154 -10.33 -5.26 -21.81
C HIS A 154 -11.61 -5.84 -21.19
N LEU A 155 -11.69 -5.90 -19.86
CA LEU A 155 -12.86 -6.40 -19.14
C LEU A 155 -14.10 -5.53 -19.35
N ALA A 156 -13.92 -4.23 -19.59
CA ALA A 156 -14.99 -3.30 -19.92
C ALA A 156 -15.44 -3.35 -21.39
N GLY A 157 -14.77 -4.15 -22.24
CA GLY A 157 -15.02 -4.15 -23.69
C GLY A 157 -14.58 -2.86 -24.39
N ILE A 158 -13.64 -2.13 -23.79
CA ILE A 158 -13.12 -0.85 -24.28
C ILE A 158 -11.73 -1.08 -24.90
N PRO A 159 -11.42 -0.49 -26.07
CA PRO A 159 -10.07 -0.56 -26.62
C PRO A 159 -9.08 0.25 -25.77
N ASP A 160 -7.90 -0.33 -25.52
CA ASP A 160 -6.81 0.33 -24.80
C ASP A 160 -6.05 1.29 -25.74
N THR A 161 -6.62 2.47 -25.98
CA THR A 161 -6.02 3.52 -26.82
C THR A 161 -5.38 4.63 -25.96
N PRO A 162 -4.40 5.39 -26.50
CA PRO A 162 -3.84 6.55 -25.80
C PRO A 162 -4.89 7.57 -25.34
N GLU A 163 -5.95 7.77 -26.13
CA GLU A 163 -7.05 8.67 -25.79
C GLU A 163 -7.82 8.16 -24.57
N MET A 164 -8.12 6.87 -24.50
CA MET A 164 -8.80 6.27 -23.34
C MET A 164 -7.91 6.29 -22.10
N ARG A 165 -6.61 5.98 -22.24
CA ARG A 165 -5.64 6.09 -21.14
C ARG A 165 -5.57 7.49 -20.56
N LYS A 166 -5.60 8.52 -21.40
CA LYS A 166 -5.61 9.92 -20.96
C LYS A 166 -6.83 10.28 -20.11
N LEU A 167 -7.97 9.62 -20.31
CA LEU A 167 -9.17 9.83 -19.48
C LEU A 167 -9.02 9.25 -18.08
N MET A 168 -8.10 8.30 -17.89
CA MET A 168 -7.81 7.67 -16.60
C MET A 168 -6.76 8.43 -15.79
N GLU A 169 -6.03 9.36 -16.42
CA GLU A 169 -5.09 10.23 -15.73
C GLU A 169 -5.84 11.21 -14.81
N PRO A 170 -5.29 11.51 -13.61
CA PRO A 170 -5.84 12.53 -12.74
C PRO A 170 -6.01 13.86 -13.51
N GLN A 171 -7.25 14.31 -13.64
CA GLN A 171 -7.53 15.55 -14.35
C GLN A 171 -7.13 16.74 -13.47
N GLU A 172 -6.22 17.57 -13.96
CA GLU A 172 -5.91 18.82 -13.28
C GLU A 172 -7.12 19.77 -13.31
N ALA A 173 -7.47 20.29 -12.13
CA ALA A 173 -8.48 21.34 -12.06
C ALA A 173 -8.03 22.56 -12.89
N SER A 174 -8.92 23.04 -13.77
CA SER A 174 -8.66 24.24 -14.56
C SER A 174 -8.41 25.46 -13.67
N ALA A 175 -7.66 26.45 -14.16
CA ALA A 175 -7.36 27.68 -13.41
C ALA A 175 -8.65 28.38 -12.94
N LEU A 176 -9.70 28.38 -13.75
CA LEU A 176 -11.01 28.92 -13.38
C LEU A 176 -11.66 28.11 -12.26
N LEU A 177 -11.59 26.78 -12.29
CA LEU A 177 -12.13 25.93 -11.22
C LEU A 177 -11.34 26.13 -9.92
N LYS A 178 -10.00 26.22 -9.99
CA LYS A 178 -9.13 26.57 -8.87
C LYS A 178 -9.50 27.92 -8.26
N LEU A 179 -9.74 28.95 -9.09
CA LEU A 179 -10.19 30.27 -8.63
C LEU A 179 -11.59 30.23 -7.98
N LYS A 180 -12.54 29.53 -8.61
CA LYS A 180 -13.89 29.36 -8.04
C LYS A 180 -13.83 28.66 -6.69
N ALA A 181 -13.03 27.59 -6.58
CA ALA A 181 -12.82 26.88 -5.33
C ALA A 181 -12.22 27.80 -4.26
N LEU A 182 -11.19 28.58 -4.61
CA LEU A 182 -10.58 29.56 -3.71
C LEU A 182 -11.58 30.61 -3.23
N LEU A 183 -12.36 31.21 -4.13
CA LEU A 183 -13.37 32.21 -3.76
C LEU A 183 -14.48 31.60 -2.90
N TYR A 184 -14.89 30.38 -3.22
CA TYR A 184 -15.88 29.64 -2.45
C TYR A 184 -15.37 29.38 -1.03
N THR A 185 -14.13 28.91 -0.87
CA THR A 185 -13.53 28.66 0.46
C THR A 185 -13.12 29.94 1.19
N ALA A 186 -12.87 31.05 0.49
CA ALA A 186 -12.62 32.35 1.10
C ALA A 186 -13.90 33.05 1.60
N TRP A 187 -15.08 32.64 1.10
CA TRP A 187 -16.34 33.24 1.49
C TRP A 187 -16.66 32.97 2.97
N PRO A 188 -16.89 33.99 3.82
CA PRO A 188 -16.92 33.82 5.27
C PRO A 188 -17.95 32.81 5.81
N PRO A 189 -19.16 32.68 5.24
CA PRO A 189 -20.09 31.60 5.59
C PRO A 189 -19.54 30.19 5.35
N HIS A 190 -18.80 29.96 4.26
CA HIS A 190 -18.23 28.65 3.97
C HIS A 190 -17.02 28.35 4.84
N GLN A 191 -16.18 29.34 5.13
CA GLN A 191 -15.10 29.19 6.12
C GLN A 191 -15.64 28.73 7.46
N ARG A 192 -16.71 29.36 7.95
CA ARG A 192 -17.36 28.97 9.21
C ARG A 192 -17.89 27.53 9.16
N LYS A 193 -18.49 27.13 8.04
CA LYS A 193 -18.98 25.75 7.86
C LYS A 193 -17.83 24.74 7.83
N ILE A 194 -16.76 25.02 7.09
CA ILE A 194 -15.57 24.17 7.01
C ILE A 194 -14.93 24.03 8.39
N LYS A 195 -14.73 25.15 9.10
CA LYS A 195 -14.16 25.14 10.45
C LYS A 195 -14.98 24.27 11.40
N LYS A 196 -16.31 24.41 11.40
CA LYS A 196 -17.20 23.58 12.22
C LYS A 196 -17.08 22.09 11.90
N VAL A 197 -16.98 21.73 10.62
CA VAL A 197 -16.78 20.33 10.21
C VAL A 197 -15.41 19.82 10.69
N LEU A 198 -14.35 20.62 10.53
CA LEU A 198 -13.02 20.25 11.01
C LEU A 198 -12.98 20.06 12.54
N GLU A 199 -13.60 20.96 13.30
CA GLU A 199 -13.77 20.84 14.76
C GLU A 199 -14.48 19.52 15.12
N GLN A 200 -15.57 19.17 14.43
CA GLN A 200 -16.27 17.90 14.64
C GLN A 200 -15.40 16.68 14.30
N CYS A 201 -14.61 16.74 13.23
CA CYS A 201 -13.73 15.63 12.88
C CYS A 201 -12.59 15.46 13.89
N LEU A 202 -12.10 16.54 14.49
CA LEU A 202 -11.11 16.49 15.57
C LEU A 202 -11.70 15.90 16.86
N GLU A 203 -12.94 16.28 17.20
CA GLU A 203 -13.69 15.66 18.31
C GLU A 203 -13.93 14.16 18.11
N GLN A 204 -14.01 13.71 16.84
CA GLN A 204 -14.18 12.30 16.46
C GLN A 204 -12.86 11.53 16.28
N GLY A 205 -11.71 12.13 16.61
CA GLY A 205 -10.42 11.44 16.65
C GLY A 205 -9.59 11.50 15.36
N LEU A 206 -9.76 12.53 14.52
CA LEU A 206 -8.73 12.81 13.50
C LEU A 206 -7.36 13.03 14.18
N PRO A 207 -6.27 12.40 13.68
CA PRO A 207 -4.94 12.64 14.20
C PRO A 207 -4.58 14.12 14.09
N VAL A 208 -4.14 14.72 15.20
CA VAL A 208 -3.78 16.14 15.32
C VAL A 208 -2.60 16.50 14.39
N ASP A 209 -1.82 15.49 13.98
CA ASP A 209 -0.69 15.56 13.03
C ASP A 209 -1.03 16.17 11.64
N PHE A 210 -2.30 16.47 11.33
CA PHE A 210 -2.74 17.07 10.05
C PHE A 210 -3.08 18.58 10.14
N LEU A 211 -2.87 19.21 11.30
CA LEU A 211 -3.22 20.63 11.53
C LEU A 211 -2.05 21.61 11.44
N ASP A 212 -0.81 21.13 11.25
CA ASP A 212 0.39 21.95 11.08
C ASP A 212 0.69 22.27 9.61
#